data_AF-A0A950KH49-F1
#
_entry.id   AF-A0A950KH49-F1
#
_cell.length_a   1.000
_cell.length_b   1.000
_cell.length_c   1.000
_cell.angle_alpha   90.00
_cell.angle_beta   90.00
_cell.angle_gamma   90.00
#
_symmetry.space_group_name_H-M   'P 1'
#
loop_
_entity.id
_entity.type
_entity.pdbx_description
1 polymer ?
#
loop_
_entity_poly.entity_id
_entity_poly.type
_entity_poly.pdbx_seq_one_letter_code
_entity_poly.pdbx_strand_id
1 'polypeptide(L)'
;MKKTILCALCALLAACDNSSVRSTLGLSRRAPDEFRVVSRPPLSVPPDFNLRPPAAPGEKGQGLVTPASTEAKTLVMGTDGTAGALQPGAAETAVQPVTTNALESPADAQFLHHAGADRADARIREQLAAEKEAAAPENRSYLESLRHPSGENEPVVNAAPEAARIQEDKARGQPVTAGDTPTVSPKDTGPLGRLLGY
;
A
#
# COMPACT_ATOMS: atom_id res chain seq x y z
N MET A 1 45.94 -60.88 -14.61
CA MET A 1 46.61 -59.75 -13.93
C MET A 1 45.99 -58.38 -14.27
N LYS A 2 45.69 -58.04 -15.53
CA LYS A 2 45.04 -56.75 -15.85
C LYS A 2 43.62 -56.58 -15.26
N LYS A 3 42.81 -57.64 -15.26
CA LYS A 3 41.43 -57.62 -14.69
C LYS A 3 41.42 -57.45 -13.17
N THR A 4 42.40 -58.02 -12.46
CA THR A 4 42.52 -57.88 -10.99
C THR A 4 42.99 -56.48 -10.57
N ILE A 5 43.86 -55.85 -11.36
CA ILE A 5 44.28 -54.46 -11.14
C ILE A 5 43.12 -53.48 -11.37
N LEU A 6 42.30 -53.71 -12.41
CA LEU A 6 41.13 -52.87 -12.69
C LEU A 6 40.09 -52.95 -11.56
N CYS A 7 39.79 -54.14 -11.05
CA CYS A 7 38.86 -54.30 -9.92
C CYS A 7 39.38 -53.66 -8.63
N ALA A 8 40.69 -53.76 -8.35
CA ALA A 8 41.31 -53.10 -7.21
C ALA A 8 41.26 -51.56 -7.33
N LEU A 9 41.46 -51.02 -8.53
CA LEU A 9 41.36 -49.58 -8.78
C LEU A 9 39.92 -49.07 -8.59
N CYS A 10 38.92 -49.79 -9.11
CA CYS A 10 37.51 -49.43 -8.90
C CYS A 10 37.10 -49.45 -7.43
N ALA A 11 37.62 -50.40 -6.63
CA ALA A 11 37.36 -50.45 -5.19
C ALA A 11 37.98 -49.25 -4.44
N LEU A 12 39.14 -48.77 -4.88
CA LEU A 12 39.78 -47.58 -4.31
C LEU A 12 39.02 -46.28 -4.65
N LEU A 13 38.45 -46.17 -5.86
CA LEU A 13 37.63 -45.00 -6.21
C LEU A 13 36.29 -44.97 -5.47
N ALA A 14 35.66 -46.13 -5.24
CA ALA A 14 34.43 -46.22 -4.46
C ALA A 14 34.62 -45.86 -2.98
N ALA A 15 35.82 -46.04 -2.44
CA ALA A 15 36.16 -45.65 -1.06
C ALA A 15 36.33 -44.13 -0.87
N CYS A 16 36.41 -43.34 -1.95
CA CYS A 16 36.47 -41.88 -1.89
C CYS A 16 35.11 -41.18 -1.85
N ASP A 17 33.98 -41.90 -2.01
CA ASP A 17 32.63 -41.35 -1.81
C ASP A 17 32.23 -41.38 -0.31
N ASN A 18 33.19 -41.07 0.56
CA ASN A 18 32.93 -40.99 1.98
C ASN A 18 32.28 -39.64 2.31
N SER A 19 31.10 -39.72 2.92
CA SER A 19 30.29 -38.60 3.41
C SER A 19 31.06 -37.59 4.27
N SER A 20 32.18 -38.00 4.86
CA SER A 20 33.10 -37.14 5.61
C SER A 20 33.75 -36.06 4.74
N VAL A 21 34.26 -36.40 3.55
CA VAL A 21 34.90 -35.42 2.64
C VAL A 21 33.86 -34.43 2.11
N ARG A 22 32.65 -34.90 1.82
CA ARG A 22 31.52 -34.05 1.40
C ARG A 22 31.11 -33.07 2.50
N SER A 23 31.19 -33.49 3.77
CA SER A 23 30.89 -32.67 4.93
C SER A 23 31.99 -31.64 5.22
N THR A 24 33.28 -32.01 5.05
CA THR A 24 34.41 -31.07 5.22
C THR A 24 34.47 -30.03 4.10
N LEU A 25 34.06 -30.39 2.89
CA LEU A 25 33.97 -29.49 1.74
C LEU A 25 32.70 -28.61 1.74
N GLY A 26 31.83 -28.73 2.76
CA GLY A 26 30.61 -27.92 2.87
C GLY A 26 29.53 -28.26 1.84
N LEU A 27 29.69 -29.36 1.08
CA LEU A 27 28.72 -29.84 0.09
C LEU A 27 27.50 -30.54 0.71
N SER A 28 27.47 -30.69 2.03
CA SER A 28 26.32 -31.16 2.79
C SER A 28 25.56 -29.98 3.40
N ARG A 29 24.33 -29.74 2.92
CA ARG A 29 23.45 -28.69 3.46
C ARG A 29 22.81 -29.18 4.75
N ARG A 30 23.39 -28.81 5.90
CA ARG A 30 22.78 -29.03 7.22
C ARG A 30 22.07 -27.75 7.65
N ALA A 31 20.80 -27.60 7.25
CA ALA A 31 19.98 -26.50 7.73
C ALA A 31 19.75 -26.66 9.25
N PRO A 32 19.89 -25.60 10.06
CA PRO A 32 19.43 -25.60 11.43
C PRO A 32 17.94 -25.93 11.50
N ASP A 33 17.52 -26.63 12.55
CA ASP A 33 16.11 -26.97 12.78
C ASP A 33 15.33 -25.69 13.11
N GLU A 34 14.50 -25.24 12.17
CA GLU A 34 13.69 -24.02 12.27
C GLU A 34 12.57 -24.12 13.32
N PHE A 35 12.25 -25.32 13.80
CA PHE A 35 11.25 -25.55 14.83
C PHE A 35 11.85 -25.69 16.23
N ARG A 36 13.18 -25.66 16.35
CA ARG A 36 13.85 -25.80 17.63
C ARG A 36 13.84 -24.48 18.40
N VAL A 37 12.94 -24.38 19.39
CA VAL A 37 12.92 -23.26 20.33
C VAL A 37 14.05 -23.42 21.35
N VAL A 38 15.04 -22.53 21.32
CA VAL A 38 16.10 -22.46 22.34
C VAL A 38 15.67 -21.49 23.43
N SER A 39 15.54 -21.98 24.67
CA SER A 39 15.29 -21.13 25.83
C SER A 39 16.54 -20.30 26.15
N ARG A 40 16.39 -18.97 26.18
CA ARG A 40 17.44 -18.03 26.61
C ARG A 40 17.19 -17.65 28.07
N PRO A 41 18.24 -17.37 28.85
CA PRO A 41 18.06 -16.85 30.21
C PRO A 41 17.21 -15.57 30.18
N PRO A 42 16.38 -15.31 31.20
CA PRO A 42 15.59 -14.11 31.28
C PRO A 42 16.50 -12.88 31.28
N LEU A 43 16.13 -11.85 30.51
CA LEU A 43 16.84 -10.58 30.49
C LEU A 43 16.57 -9.84 31.81
N SER A 44 17.62 -9.45 32.53
CA SER A 44 17.50 -8.59 33.71
C SER A 44 17.48 -7.12 33.26
N VAL A 45 16.49 -6.37 33.70
CA VAL A 45 16.40 -4.92 33.45
C VAL A 45 17.33 -4.19 34.42
N PRO A 46 18.21 -3.29 33.95
CA PRO A 46 19.06 -2.48 34.84
C PRO A 46 18.22 -1.60 35.79
N PRO A 47 18.70 -1.33 37.02
CA PRO A 47 17.97 -0.53 38.02
C PRO A 47 17.65 0.89 37.52
N ASP A 48 18.48 1.42 36.62
CA ASP A 48 18.36 2.77 36.06
C ASP A 48 17.64 2.80 34.70
N PHE A 49 16.94 1.72 34.29
CA PHE A 49 16.24 1.68 32.99
C PHE A 49 15.18 2.78 32.83
N ASN A 50 14.60 3.24 33.95
CA ASN A 50 13.60 4.32 33.94
C ASN A 50 14.22 5.72 33.92
N LEU A 51 15.56 5.84 34.01
CA LEU A 51 16.21 7.14 33.91
C LEU A 51 16.26 7.58 32.45
N ARG A 52 15.53 8.64 32.15
CA ARG A 52 15.72 9.38 30.91
C ARG A 52 17.13 9.99 30.94
N PRO A 53 17.95 9.81 29.89
CA PRO A 53 19.19 10.56 29.76
C PRO A 53 18.89 12.06 29.94
N PRO A 54 19.72 12.80 30.68
CA PRO A 54 19.53 14.24 30.82
C PRO A 54 19.51 14.86 29.42
N ALA A 55 18.54 15.75 29.17
CA ALA A 55 18.42 16.45 27.90
C ALA A 55 19.77 17.12 27.58
N ALA A 56 20.22 16.97 26.34
CA ALA A 56 21.46 17.61 25.92
C ALA A 56 21.31 19.13 26.10
N PRO A 57 22.38 19.87 26.49
CA PRO A 57 22.32 21.32 26.61
C PRO A 57 21.82 21.95 25.29
N GLY A 58 20.58 22.44 25.27
CA GLY A 58 19.95 23.05 24.09
C GLY A 58 18.64 22.39 23.62
N GLU A 59 18.26 21.20 24.10
CA GLU A 59 16.92 20.66 23.85
C GLU A 59 15.90 21.40 24.72
N LYS A 60 14.98 22.13 24.07
CA LYS A 60 13.82 22.71 24.76
C LYS A 60 13.02 21.55 25.35
N GLY A 61 13.02 21.44 26.67
CA GLY A 61 12.22 20.46 27.39
C GLY A 61 10.78 20.51 26.89
N GLN A 62 10.23 19.35 26.55
CA GLN A 62 8.80 19.17 26.31
C GLN A 62 8.06 19.34 27.65
N GLY A 63 8.02 20.57 28.13
CA GLY A 63 7.29 20.96 29.32
C GLY A 63 5.81 21.02 28.97
N LEU A 64 5.02 20.24 29.71
CA LEU A 64 3.55 20.20 29.68
C LEU A 64 2.95 19.72 28.35
N VAL A 65 3.10 18.42 28.05
CA VAL A 65 2.15 17.73 27.17
C VAL A 65 0.83 17.65 27.93
N THR A 66 -0.11 18.52 27.59
CA THR A 66 -1.53 18.30 27.87
C THR A 66 -1.87 16.87 27.43
N PRO A 67 -2.55 16.05 28.25
CA PRO A 67 -2.85 14.69 27.85
C PRO A 67 -3.64 14.76 26.53
N ALA A 68 -3.20 14.02 25.52
CA ALA A 68 -3.77 14.03 24.16
C ALA A 68 -5.31 13.85 24.15
N SER A 69 -5.88 13.29 25.21
CA SER A 69 -7.32 13.20 25.44
C SER A 69 -8.04 14.55 25.58
N THR A 70 -7.38 15.59 26.09
CA THR A 70 -7.98 16.92 26.26
C THR A 70 -8.03 17.66 24.92
N GLU A 71 -6.97 17.53 24.11
CA GLU A 71 -6.91 18.07 22.75
C GLU A 71 -7.85 17.35 21.79
N ALA A 72 -7.92 16.01 21.89
CA ALA A 72 -8.89 15.22 21.13
C ALA A 72 -10.35 15.60 21.50
N LYS A 73 -10.62 15.89 22.77
CA LYS A 73 -11.96 16.31 23.22
C LYS A 73 -12.36 17.67 22.64
N THR A 74 -11.45 18.62 22.50
CA THR A 74 -11.74 19.92 21.87
C THR A 74 -11.98 19.81 20.37
N LEU A 75 -11.23 18.94 19.68
CA LEU A 75 -11.42 18.66 18.25
C LEU A 75 -12.76 17.96 17.97
N VAL A 76 -13.15 16.99 18.82
CA VAL A 76 -14.42 16.26 18.66
C VAL A 76 -15.62 17.10 19.10
N MET A 77 -15.46 17.97 20.11
CA MET A 77 -16.56 18.77 20.67
C MET A 77 -16.83 20.06 19.88
N GLY A 78 -15.94 20.46 18.95
CA GLY A 78 -16.17 21.57 18.03
C GLY A 78 -16.53 22.88 18.74
N THR A 79 -15.55 23.59 19.27
CA THR A 79 -15.81 24.92 19.85
C THR A 79 -16.06 25.93 18.73
N ASP A 80 -17.25 26.54 18.72
CA ASP A 80 -17.64 27.68 17.89
C ASP A 80 -16.67 28.86 18.09
N GLY A 81 -15.60 28.89 17.29
CA GLY A 81 -14.50 29.83 17.46
C GLY A 81 -13.90 30.25 16.12
N THR A 82 -14.53 31.27 15.53
CA THR A 82 -14.03 32.13 14.45
C THR A 82 -13.67 31.46 13.12
N ALA A 83 -14.59 31.61 12.17
CA ALA A 83 -14.41 31.45 10.74
C ALA A 83 -13.10 32.10 10.24
N GLY A 84 -12.06 31.30 10.08
CA GLY A 84 -11.02 31.55 9.09
C GLY A 84 -11.66 31.34 7.72
N ALA A 85 -11.76 32.40 6.94
CA ALA A 85 -12.41 32.44 5.63
C ALA A 85 -11.94 31.27 4.75
N LEU A 86 -12.79 30.26 4.61
CA LEU A 86 -12.73 29.33 3.49
C LEU A 86 -13.16 30.13 2.26
N GLN A 87 -12.16 30.64 1.53
CA GLN A 87 -12.38 31.17 0.20
C GLN A 87 -12.97 30.02 -0.65
N PRO A 88 -14.20 30.13 -1.20
CA PRO A 88 -14.73 29.09 -2.04
C PRO A 88 -13.94 29.07 -3.35
N GLY A 89 -13.01 28.13 -3.47
CA GLY A 89 -12.35 27.81 -4.72
C GLY A 89 -13.40 27.30 -5.71
N ALA A 90 -13.44 27.90 -6.89
CA ALA A 90 -14.35 27.56 -7.97
C ALA A 90 -14.00 26.19 -8.58
N ALA A 91 -14.32 25.10 -7.88
CA ALA A 91 -14.51 23.76 -8.40
C ALA A 91 -15.08 22.88 -7.28
N GLU A 92 -16.21 22.21 -7.53
CA GLU A 92 -16.82 21.21 -6.65
C GLU A 92 -16.00 19.89 -6.63
N THR A 93 -14.70 19.98 -6.37
CA THR A 93 -13.86 18.83 -6.10
C THR A 93 -13.14 19.11 -4.79
N ALA A 94 -13.53 18.37 -3.75
CA ALA A 94 -13.14 18.58 -2.35
C ALA A 94 -11.66 18.28 -2.03
N VAL A 95 -10.72 18.70 -2.88
CA VAL A 95 -9.29 18.48 -2.68
C VAL A 95 -8.59 19.83 -2.76
N GLN A 96 -8.46 20.47 -1.60
CA GLN A 96 -7.53 21.59 -1.46
C GLN A 96 -6.09 21.08 -1.68
N PRO A 97 -5.21 21.87 -2.30
CA PRO A 97 -3.80 21.49 -2.42
C PRO A 97 -3.24 21.22 -1.02
N VAL A 98 -2.57 20.08 -0.84
CA VAL A 98 -1.89 19.75 0.42
C VAL A 98 -0.67 20.66 0.54
N THR A 99 -0.88 21.86 1.07
CA THR A 99 0.22 22.76 1.42
C THR A 99 0.76 22.33 2.78
N THR A 100 1.98 21.80 2.81
CA THR A 100 2.67 21.36 4.05
C THR A 100 2.86 22.48 5.09
N ASN A 101 2.57 23.73 4.71
CA ASN A 101 2.75 24.92 5.55
C ASN A 101 1.61 25.13 6.57
N ALA A 102 0.52 24.36 6.50
CA ALA A 102 -0.65 24.55 7.37
C ALA A 102 -1.20 23.23 7.94
N LEU A 103 -0.33 22.25 8.22
CA LEU A 103 -0.75 21.09 9.02
C LEU A 103 -0.64 21.40 10.51
N GLU A 104 -1.69 21.05 11.24
CA GLU A 104 -1.89 21.36 12.66
C GLU A 104 -0.82 20.77 13.59
N SER A 105 -0.09 19.74 13.13
CA SER A 105 1.04 19.11 13.83
C SER A 105 2.35 19.27 13.07
N PRO A 106 3.44 19.74 13.73
CA PRO A 106 4.76 19.86 13.11
C PRO A 106 5.34 18.50 12.68
N ALA A 107 4.89 17.39 13.29
CA ALA A 107 5.32 16.05 12.89
C ALA A 107 4.74 15.62 11.54
N ASP A 108 3.49 16.00 11.25
CA ASP A 108 2.82 15.62 10.01
C ASP A 108 3.40 16.38 8.82
N ALA A 109 3.75 17.65 9.01
CA ALA A 109 4.47 18.43 8.00
C ALA A 109 5.83 17.81 7.64
N GLN A 110 6.57 17.31 8.64
CA GLN A 110 7.86 16.63 8.42
C GLN A 110 7.68 15.27 7.72
N PHE A 111 6.67 14.49 8.13
CA PHE A 111 6.35 13.22 7.48
C PHE A 111 5.98 13.42 6.00
N LEU A 112 5.12 14.40 5.69
CA LEU A 112 4.72 14.70 4.32
C LEU A 112 5.87 15.23 3.46
N HIS A 113 6.75 16.04 4.04
CA HIS A 113 7.99 16.46 3.39
C HIS A 113 8.89 15.25 3.08
N HIS A 114 9.04 14.31 4.01
CA HIS A 114 9.77 13.06 3.75
C HIS A 114 9.06 12.15 2.71
N ALA A 115 7.73 12.16 2.67
CA ALA A 115 6.92 11.46 1.68
C ALA A 115 6.95 12.14 0.29
N GLY A 116 7.59 13.32 0.18
CA GLY A 116 7.70 14.07 -1.07
C GLY A 116 6.40 14.74 -1.51
N ALA A 117 5.45 14.93 -0.59
CA ALA A 117 4.19 15.61 -0.89
C ALA A 117 4.39 17.08 -1.31
N ASP A 118 5.48 17.70 -0.85
CA ASP A 118 5.94 19.03 -1.23
C ASP A 118 6.38 19.14 -2.72
N ARG A 119 6.68 18.00 -3.35
CA ARG A 119 7.10 17.91 -4.76
C ARG A 119 6.02 17.34 -5.68
N ALA A 120 4.80 17.11 -5.18
CA ALA A 120 3.71 16.57 -5.98
C ALA A 120 3.20 17.61 -7.00
N ASP A 121 3.07 17.22 -8.27
CA ASP A 121 2.49 18.08 -9.29
C ASP A 121 0.97 18.19 -9.08
N ALA A 122 0.50 19.41 -8.84
CA ALA A 122 -0.93 19.69 -8.67
C ALA A 122 -1.74 19.37 -9.94
N ARG A 123 -1.12 19.39 -11.12
CA ARG A 123 -1.74 19.12 -12.42
C ARG A 123 -1.63 17.68 -12.88
N ILE A 124 -1.07 16.77 -12.07
CA ILE A 124 -0.89 15.36 -12.48
C ILE A 124 -2.20 14.70 -12.94
N ARG A 125 -3.34 15.12 -12.39
CA ARG A 125 -4.66 14.61 -12.78
C ARG A 125 -5.10 15.13 -14.15
N GLU A 126 -4.81 16.39 -14.46
CA GLU A 126 -5.07 16.99 -15.78
C GLU A 126 -4.16 16.36 -16.83
N GLN A 127 -2.88 16.19 -16.51
CA GLN A 127 -1.93 15.50 -17.36
C GLN A 127 -2.34 14.03 -17.59
N LEU A 128 -2.71 13.30 -16.54
CA LEU A 128 -3.16 11.92 -16.67
C LEU A 128 -4.48 11.80 -17.44
N ALA A 129 -5.40 12.76 -17.28
CA ALA A 129 -6.63 12.81 -18.07
C ALA A 129 -6.31 13.05 -19.54
N ALA A 130 -5.45 14.03 -19.86
CA ALA A 130 -5.01 14.31 -21.22
C ALA A 130 -4.24 13.14 -21.84
N GLU A 131 -3.37 12.47 -21.08
CA GLU A 131 -2.64 11.27 -21.51
C GLU A 131 -3.59 10.10 -21.75
N LYS A 132 -4.62 9.93 -20.90
CA LYS A 132 -5.61 8.87 -21.05
C LYS A 132 -6.55 9.12 -22.24
N GLU A 133 -6.89 10.37 -22.53
CA GLU A 133 -7.66 10.75 -23.72
C GLU A 133 -6.84 10.65 -25.00
N ALA A 134 -5.55 11.04 -24.96
CA ALA A 134 -4.61 10.89 -26.07
C ALA A 134 -4.24 9.42 -26.31
N ALA A 135 -4.22 8.60 -25.25
CA ALA A 135 -4.13 7.15 -25.33
C ALA A 135 -5.49 6.59 -25.80
N ALA A 136 -5.76 6.77 -27.10
CA ALA A 136 -6.83 6.05 -27.78
C ALA A 136 -6.75 4.54 -27.45
N PRO A 137 -7.89 3.81 -27.43
CA PRO A 137 -7.92 2.37 -27.16
C PRO A 137 -7.12 1.51 -28.16
N GLU A 138 -6.50 2.11 -29.18
CA GLU A 138 -5.66 1.46 -30.19
C GLU A 138 -4.47 0.68 -29.60
N ASN A 139 -3.96 1.06 -28.43
CA ASN A 139 -2.80 0.38 -27.82
C ASN A 139 -3.19 -0.80 -26.90
N ARG A 140 -4.26 -1.54 -27.21
CA ARG A 140 -4.48 -2.84 -26.57
C ARG A 140 -3.42 -3.82 -27.07
N SER A 141 -2.46 -4.15 -26.20
CA SER A 141 -1.49 -5.21 -26.47
C SER A 141 -2.21 -6.50 -26.84
N TYR A 142 -1.69 -7.23 -27.83
CA TYR A 142 -2.23 -8.53 -28.24
C TYR A 142 -2.42 -9.49 -27.04
N LEU A 143 -1.50 -9.44 -26.07
CA LEU A 143 -1.59 -10.23 -24.84
C LEU A 143 -2.78 -9.84 -23.94
N GLU A 144 -3.17 -8.57 -23.96
CA GLU A 144 -4.31 -8.06 -23.19
C GLU A 144 -5.64 -8.54 -23.78
N SER A 145 -5.72 -8.63 -25.11
CA SER A 145 -6.90 -9.17 -25.81
C SER A 145 -7.13 -10.67 -25.55
N LEU A 146 -6.06 -11.43 -25.34
CA LEU A 146 -6.12 -12.86 -24.98
C LEU A 146 -6.52 -13.09 -23.52
N ARG A 147 -6.21 -12.14 -22.63
CA ARG A 147 -6.59 -12.20 -21.21
C ARG A 147 -8.08 -11.92 -21.00
N HIS A 148 -8.64 -11.03 -21.82
CA HIS A 148 -10.05 -10.63 -21.74
C HIS A 148 -10.77 -10.89 -23.08
N PRO A 149 -10.97 -12.16 -23.47
CA PRO A 149 -11.53 -12.54 -24.77
C PRO A 149 -13.02 -12.18 -24.93
N SER A 150 -13.76 -12.13 -23.82
CA SER A 150 -15.10 -11.56 -23.78
C SER A 150 -14.98 -10.08 -23.44
N GLY A 151 -15.47 -9.21 -24.32
CA GLY A 151 -15.61 -7.76 -24.07
C GLY A 151 -16.70 -7.45 -23.05
N GLU A 152 -16.85 -8.28 -22.02
CA GLU A 152 -17.73 -8.07 -20.88
C GLU A 152 -17.14 -6.94 -20.06
N ASN A 153 -17.52 -5.70 -20.42
CA ASN A 153 -17.22 -4.56 -19.57
C ASN A 153 -17.93 -4.79 -18.24
N GLU A 154 -17.18 -4.71 -17.14
CA GLU A 154 -17.77 -4.76 -15.81
C GLU A 154 -18.85 -3.66 -15.70
N PRO A 155 -20.02 -3.97 -15.12
CA PRO A 155 -21.10 -3.01 -15.01
C PRO A 155 -20.65 -1.83 -14.14
N VAL A 156 -20.54 -0.65 -14.76
CA VAL A 156 -20.09 0.56 -14.06
C VAL A 156 -21.27 1.15 -13.31
N VAL A 157 -21.14 1.35 -11.99
CA VAL A 157 -22.20 1.94 -11.17
C VAL A 157 -22.34 3.43 -11.49
N ASN A 158 -23.58 3.90 -11.67
CA ASN A 158 -23.87 5.31 -11.90
C ASN A 158 -23.91 6.07 -10.58
N ALA A 159 -22.94 6.96 -10.35
CA ALA A 159 -22.74 7.63 -9.08
C ALA A 159 -23.93 8.49 -8.61
N ALA A 160 -24.56 9.25 -9.52
CA ALA A 160 -25.64 10.18 -9.16
C ALA A 160 -26.93 9.48 -8.69
N PRO A 161 -27.55 8.56 -9.48
CA PRO A 161 -28.72 7.83 -9.03
C PRO A 161 -28.42 6.87 -7.88
N GLU A 162 -27.21 6.30 -7.79
CA GLU A 162 -26.83 5.46 -6.65
C GLU A 162 -26.76 6.27 -5.34
N ALA A 163 -26.18 7.48 -5.39
CA ALA A 163 -26.15 8.35 -4.22
C ALA A 163 -27.56 8.71 -3.73
N ALA A 164 -28.49 8.98 -4.66
CA ALA A 164 -29.90 9.25 -4.34
C ALA A 164 -30.57 8.03 -3.69
N ARG A 165 -30.39 6.82 -4.25
CA ARG A 165 -30.91 5.57 -3.68
C ARG A 165 -30.43 5.36 -2.25
N ILE A 166 -29.12 5.50 -2.01
CA ILE A 166 -28.53 5.33 -0.67
C ILE A 166 -29.12 6.33 0.34
N GLN A 167 -29.37 7.58 -0.08
CA GLN A 167 -29.98 8.59 0.80
C GLN A 167 -31.43 8.24 1.15
N GLU A 168 -32.22 7.79 0.19
CA GLU A 168 -33.59 7.33 0.43
C GLU A 168 -33.64 6.10 1.35
N ASP A 169 -32.76 5.13 1.14
CA ASP A 169 -32.71 3.92 1.96
C ASP A 169 -32.30 4.22 3.39
N LYS A 170 -31.34 5.15 3.57
CA LYS A 170 -30.99 5.69 4.90
C LYS A 170 -32.18 6.40 5.54
N ALA A 171 -32.93 7.22 4.80
CA ALA A 171 -34.11 7.91 5.31
C ALA A 171 -35.24 6.93 5.69
N ARG A 172 -35.34 5.79 5.01
CA ARG A 172 -36.30 4.71 5.29
C ARG A 172 -35.79 3.70 6.33
N GLY A 173 -34.57 3.85 6.84
CA GLY A 173 -33.96 2.92 7.80
C GLY A 173 -33.62 1.53 7.22
N GLN A 174 -33.51 1.42 5.89
CA GLN A 174 -33.16 0.19 5.19
C GLN A 174 -31.63 0.03 5.09
N PRO A 175 -31.12 -1.21 4.99
CA PRO A 175 -29.70 -1.45 4.78
C PRO A 175 -29.26 -0.95 3.38
N VAL A 176 -28.02 -0.47 3.27
CA VAL A 176 -27.44 0.11 2.03
C VAL A 176 -27.42 -0.89 0.86
N THR A 177 -27.46 -2.19 1.16
CA THR A 177 -27.49 -3.29 0.17
C THR A 177 -28.89 -3.62 -0.34
N ALA A 178 -29.93 -2.90 0.10
CA ALA A 178 -31.29 -3.14 -0.36
C ALA A 178 -31.51 -2.56 -1.76
N GLY A 179 -32.05 -3.38 -2.67
CA GLY A 179 -32.41 -2.96 -4.03
C GLY A 179 -31.29 -3.08 -5.05
N ASP A 180 -31.64 -2.78 -6.31
CA ASP A 180 -30.73 -2.87 -7.43
C ASP A 180 -29.86 -1.61 -7.54
N THR A 181 -28.56 -1.80 -7.82
CA THR A 181 -27.63 -0.70 -8.05
C THR A 181 -27.79 -0.20 -9.49
N PRO A 182 -28.02 1.11 -9.71
CA PRO A 182 -28.16 1.65 -11.05
C PRO A 182 -26.78 1.60 -11.73
N THR A 183 -26.72 0.89 -12.85
CA THR A 183 -25.49 0.71 -13.64
C THR A 183 -25.62 1.41 -14.99
N VAL A 184 -24.49 1.92 -15.50
CA VAL A 184 -24.36 2.46 -16.85
C VAL A 184 -23.88 1.33 -17.74
N SER A 185 -24.73 0.90 -18.67
CA SER A 185 -24.27 0.04 -19.77
C SER A 185 -23.59 0.92 -20.82
N PRO A 186 -22.36 0.59 -21.26
CA PRO A 186 -21.78 1.25 -22.41
C PRO A 186 -22.69 1.02 -23.63
N LYS A 187 -22.81 2.03 -24.48
CA LYS A 187 -23.57 1.92 -25.73
C LYS A 187 -22.88 0.90 -26.63
N ASP A 188 -23.62 -0.13 -27.06
CA ASP A 188 -23.10 -1.11 -28.02
C ASP A 188 -22.79 -0.42 -29.35
N THR A 189 -21.52 -0.13 -29.59
CA THR A 189 -21.05 0.16 -30.95
C THR A 189 -21.07 -1.16 -31.70
N GLY A 190 -22.05 -1.32 -32.59
CA GLY A 190 -22.25 -2.54 -33.38
C GLY A 190 -21.01 -2.96 -34.17
N PRO A 191 -21.10 -4.04 -34.98
CA PRO A 191 -19.94 -4.63 -35.64
C PRO A 191 -19.16 -3.65 -36.52
N LEU A 192 -19.84 -2.66 -37.11
CA LEU A 192 -19.21 -1.59 -37.90
C LEU A 192 -18.46 -0.57 -37.03
N GLY A 193 -18.93 -0.26 -35.83
CA GLY A 193 -18.22 0.62 -34.89
C GLY A 193 -16.93 -0.02 -34.38
N ARG A 194 -17.00 -1.31 -34.06
CA ARG A 194 -15.83 -2.11 -33.67
C ARG A 194 -14.77 -2.22 -34.76
N LEU A 195 -15.18 -2.20 -36.04
CA LEU A 195 -14.28 -2.24 -37.19
C LEU A 195 -13.65 -0.87 -37.51
N LEU A 196 -14.40 0.23 -37.33
CA LEU A 196 -13.93 1.58 -37.62
C LEU A 196 -13.27 2.30 -36.42
N GLY A 197 -13.17 1.65 -35.26
CA GLY A 197 -12.53 2.22 -34.07
C GLY A 197 -13.33 3.31 -33.37
N TYR A 198 -14.67 3.29 -33.51
CA TYR A 198 -15.60 4.18 -32.79
C TYR A 198 -16.23 3.50 -31.58
#